data_AF-A0A2T4TFF2-F1
#
_entry.id   AF-A0A2T4TFF2-F1
#
_cell.length_a   1.000
_cell.length_b   1.000
_cell.length_c   1.000
_cell.angle_alpha   90.00
_cell.angle_beta   90.00
_cell.angle_gamma   90.00
#
_symmetry.space_group_name_H-M   'P 1'
#
loop_
_entity.id
_entity.type
_entity.pdbx_description
1 polymer ?
#
loop_
_entity_poly.entity_id
_entity_poly.type
_entity_poly.pdbx_seq_one_letter_code
_entity_poly.pdbx_strand_id
1 'polypeptide(L)'
;MMKHYYSLLLTIVLLCCVNLSYSRVLPHKAVASSPQHASKHIEIATFEKADHCVSYLYHVDKRAKRVVYKIYCDDGSDITDLGSYKRSGKSLQIYEIYNASADSYLYVIYDASTDKGYLTRTSSMEATLLKSSINLSEPSLSVKMRGTNRVVKIKLKRVF
;
A
#
# COMPACT_ATOMS: atom_id res chain seq x y z
N MET A 1 -61.06 -19.46 -10.15
CA MET A 1 -60.04 -18.42 -10.41
C MET A 1 -58.86 -18.40 -9.42
N MET A 2 -58.60 -19.46 -8.62
CA MET A 2 -57.52 -19.46 -7.60
C MET A 2 -56.23 -20.20 -8.01
N LYS A 3 -56.20 -20.90 -9.16
CA LYS A 3 -55.04 -21.72 -9.58
C LYS A 3 -53.86 -20.90 -10.14
N HIS A 4 -54.12 -19.72 -10.69
CA HIS A 4 -53.06 -18.88 -11.30
C HIS A 4 -52.27 -18.08 -10.26
N TYR A 5 -52.84 -17.81 -9.08
CA TYR A 5 -52.14 -17.11 -7.99
C TYR A 5 -51.02 -17.97 -7.40
N TYR A 6 -51.25 -19.26 -7.23
CA TYR A 6 -50.23 -20.19 -6.73
C TYR A 6 -49.07 -20.35 -7.71
N SER A 7 -49.35 -20.38 -9.03
CA SER A 7 -48.31 -20.47 -10.05
C SER A 7 -47.46 -19.21 -10.12
N LEU A 8 -48.04 -18.02 -9.88
CA LEU A 8 -47.31 -16.76 -9.87
C LEU A 8 -46.45 -16.58 -8.60
N LEU A 9 -46.94 -17.06 -7.45
CA LEU A 9 -46.16 -17.05 -6.21
C LEU A 9 -44.95 -18.01 -6.29
N LEU A 10 -45.12 -19.17 -6.92
CA LEU A 10 -44.03 -20.14 -7.08
C LEU A 10 -42.92 -19.62 -7.99
N THR A 11 -43.26 -18.86 -9.05
CA THR A 11 -42.27 -18.27 -9.95
C THR A 11 -41.49 -17.12 -9.31
N ILE A 12 -42.13 -16.31 -8.46
CA ILE A 12 -41.46 -15.22 -7.72
C ILE A 12 -40.48 -15.79 -6.68
N VAL A 13 -40.87 -16.85 -5.95
CA VAL A 13 -39.99 -17.50 -4.98
C VAL A 13 -38.77 -18.14 -5.67
N LEU A 14 -38.95 -18.77 -6.85
CA LEU A 14 -37.83 -19.29 -7.61
C LEU A 14 -36.88 -18.18 -8.09
N LEU A 15 -37.40 -17.03 -8.53
CA LEU A 15 -36.57 -15.89 -8.96
C LEU A 15 -35.75 -15.28 -7.80
N CYS A 16 -36.28 -15.27 -6.58
CA CYS A 16 -35.55 -14.83 -5.39
C CYS A 16 -34.43 -15.82 -5.00
N CYS A 17 -34.64 -17.13 -5.15
CA CYS A 17 -33.61 -18.13 -4.87
C CYS A 17 -32.43 -18.07 -5.86
N VAL A 18 -32.69 -17.76 -7.14
CA VAL A 18 -31.62 -17.65 -8.15
C VAL A 18 -30.79 -16.37 -7.94
N ASN A 19 -31.40 -15.25 -7.55
CA ASN A 19 -30.67 -13.99 -7.27
C ASN A 19 -29.93 -13.99 -5.92
N LEU A 20 -30.40 -14.76 -4.92
CA LEU A 20 -29.67 -14.97 -3.67
C LEU A 20 -28.42 -15.85 -3.87
N SER A 21 -28.45 -16.72 -4.88
CA SER A 21 -27.32 -17.58 -5.28
C SER A 21 -26.25 -16.81 -6.08
N TYR A 22 -26.64 -15.73 -6.77
CA TYR A 22 -25.73 -14.90 -7.57
C TYR A 22 -25.09 -13.74 -6.79
N SER A 23 -25.56 -13.46 -5.57
CA SER A 23 -24.97 -12.43 -4.69
C SER A 23 -23.76 -12.93 -3.88
N ARG A 24 -23.20 -14.10 -4.23
CA ARG A 24 -21.85 -14.48 -3.78
C ARG A 24 -20.82 -14.10 -4.83
N VAL A 25 -20.78 -12.81 -5.17
CA VAL A 25 -19.51 -12.19 -5.53
C VAL A 25 -18.63 -12.37 -4.30
N LEU A 26 -17.68 -13.28 -4.46
CA LEU A 26 -16.66 -13.61 -3.50
C LEU A 26 -16.16 -12.30 -2.86
N PRO A 27 -16.10 -12.16 -1.52
CA PRO A 27 -15.02 -11.35 -0.98
C PRO A 27 -13.78 -11.98 -1.60
N HIS A 28 -12.94 -11.17 -2.27
CA HIS A 28 -11.62 -11.61 -2.70
C HIS A 28 -11.09 -12.51 -1.60
N LYS A 29 -10.93 -13.81 -1.92
CA LYS A 29 -10.30 -14.75 -1.01
C LYS A 29 -8.99 -14.06 -0.66
N ALA A 30 -8.90 -13.51 0.55
CA ALA A 30 -7.64 -13.42 1.24
C ALA A 30 -7.15 -14.86 1.17
N VAL A 31 -6.21 -15.09 0.25
CA VAL A 31 -5.44 -16.32 0.23
C VAL A 31 -4.76 -16.29 1.60
N ALA A 32 -5.38 -16.94 2.58
CA ALA A 32 -4.74 -17.30 3.81
C ALA A 32 -3.67 -18.31 3.39
N SER A 33 -2.52 -17.77 2.99
CA SER A 33 -1.31 -18.53 2.87
C SER A 33 -1.11 -19.23 4.21
N SER A 34 -0.88 -20.54 4.13
CA SER A 34 -0.49 -21.40 5.24
C SER A 34 0.48 -20.67 6.18
N PRO A 35 0.44 -20.87 7.51
CA PRO A 35 1.38 -20.23 8.44
C PRO A 35 2.77 -20.92 8.35
N GLN A 36 3.32 -20.99 7.15
CA GLN A 36 4.71 -21.33 6.89
C GLN A 36 5.48 -20.02 6.87
N HIS A 37 6.03 -19.64 8.03
CA HIS A 37 7.08 -18.62 8.16
C HIS A 37 6.85 -17.37 7.28
N ALA A 38 5.87 -16.53 7.63
CA ALA A 38 5.76 -15.22 6.99
C ALA A 38 7.08 -14.47 7.19
N SER A 39 7.87 -14.37 6.11
CA SER A 39 9.13 -13.64 6.09
C SER A 39 8.83 -12.17 6.37
N LYS A 40 9.77 -11.47 7.01
CA LYS A 40 9.59 -10.07 7.33
C LYS A 40 9.43 -9.25 6.04
N HIS A 41 8.35 -8.49 5.94
CA HIS A 41 8.02 -7.75 4.72
C HIS A 41 7.28 -6.45 5.03
N ILE A 42 7.05 -5.67 3.98
CA ILE A 42 6.22 -4.48 4.01
C ILE A 42 4.93 -4.78 3.25
N GLU A 43 3.81 -4.36 3.82
CA GLU A 43 2.47 -4.53 3.26
C GLU A 43 1.81 -3.16 3.14
N ILE A 44 1.16 -2.90 2.01
CA ILE A 44 0.28 -1.74 1.83
C ILE A 44 -1.16 -2.24 2.01
N ALA A 45 -1.93 -1.54 2.83
CA ALA A 45 -3.36 -1.80 2.97
C ALA A 45 -4.14 -0.50 2.93
N THR A 46 -5.11 -0.45 2.02
CA THR A 46 -6.03 0.68 1.87
C THR A 46 -7.41 0.29 2.39
N PHE A 47 -7.97 1.12 3.25
CA PHE A 47 -9.31 0.94 3.79
C PHE A 47 -10.19 2.07 3.30
N GLU A 48 -11.23 1.71 2.54
CA GLU A 48 -12.23 2.63 2.00
C GLU A 48 -13.57 2.39 2.66
N LYS A 49 -14.20 3.46 3.15
CA LYS A 49 -15.56 3.42 3.70
C LYS A 49 -16.27 4.74 3.44
N ALA A 50 -17.28 4.72 2.56
CA ALA A 50 -18.16 5.83 2.20
C ALA A 50 -17.44 7.16 1.88
N ASP A 51 -17.02 7.90 2.90
CA ASP A 51 -16.35 9.21 2.79
C ASP A 51 -14.96 9.24 3.44
N HIS A 52 -14.38 8.07 3.71
CA HIS A 52 -13.08 7.92 4.36
C HIS A 52 -12.21 6.89 3.66
N CYS A 53 -11.05 7.33 3.22
CA CYS A 53 -10.00 6.53 2.60
C CYS A 53 -8.72 6.69 3.42
N VAL A 54 -8.17 5.56 3.88
CA VAL A 54 -6.89 5.55 4.59
C VAL A 54 -5.99 4.45 4.06
N SER A 55 -4.82 4.84 3.58
CA SER A 55 -3.73 3.94 3.18
C SER A 55 -2.70 3.82 4.30
N TYR A 56 -2.33 2.59 4.64
CA TYR A 56 -1.32 2.25 5.62
C TYR A 56 -0.17 1.51 4.96
N LEU A 57 1.05 1.85 5.38
CA LEU A 57 2.25 1.07 5.14
C LEU A 57 2.60 0.34 6.43
N TYR A 58 2.58 -0.99 6.41
CA TYR A 58 2.87 -1.84 7.56
C TYR A 58 4.21 -2.57 7.39
N HIS A 59 4.98 -2.64 8.47
CA HIS A 59 6.01 -3.66 8.64
C HIS A 59 5.39 -4.87 9.31
N VAL A 60 5.56 -6.03 8.68
CA VAL A 60 4.97 -7.28 9.11
C VAL A 60 6.08 -8.23 9.56
N ASP A 61 6.03 -8.64 10.82
CA ASP A 61 6.89 -9.69 11.38
C ASP A 61 6.00 -10.80 11.98
N LYS A 62 5.94 -11.94 11.30
CA LYS A 62 5.07 -13.08 11.63
C LYS A 62 3.59 -12.67 11.71
N ARG A 63 3.09 -12.42 12.92
CA ARG A 63 1.69 -12.04 13.21
C ARG A 63 1.56 -10.59 13.68
N ALA A 64 2.67 -9.90 13.91
CA ALA A 64 2.68 -8.51 14.32
C ALA A 64 2.71 -7.61 13.08
N LYS A 65 1.79 -6.63 13.04
CA LYS A 65 1.81 -5.54 12.06
C LYS A 65 2.12 -4.25 12.80
N ARG A 66 3.18 -3.56 12.38
CA ARG A 66 3.55 -2.24 12.89
C ARG A 66 3.32 -1.19 11.81
N VAL A 67 2.57 -0.13 12.14
CA VAL A 67 2.40 1.01 11.21
C VAL A 67 3.75 1.70 11.03
N VAL A 68 4.19 1.81 9.78
CA VAL A 68 5.35 2.59 9.34
C VAL A 68 4.91 3.98 8.91
N TYR A 69 3.82 4.05 8.13
CA TYR A 69 3.23 5.30 7.67
C TYR A 69 1.71 5.15 7.50
N LYS A 70 0.99 6.26 7.66
CA LYS A 70 -0.46 6.37 7.46
C LYS A 70 -0.71 7.65 6.67
N ILE A 71 -1.55 7.57 5.64
CA ILE A 71 -2.02 8.74 4.89
C ILE A 71 -3.51 8.62 4.60
N TYR A 72 -4.22 9.74 4.61
CA TYR A 72 -5.60 9.81 4.16
C TYR A 72 -5.59 9.96 2.64
N CYS A 73 -6.32 9.12 1.92
CA CYS A 73 -6.32 9.09 0.45
C CYS A 73 -7.53 9.80 -0.17
N ASP A 74 -8.43 10.37 0.66
CA ASP A 74 -9.60 11.13 0.19
C ASP A 74 -9.21 12.38 -0.62
N ASP A 75 -8.03 12.94 -0.36
CA ASP A 75 -7.48 14.11 -1.07
C ASP A 75 -6.66 13.74 -2.31
N GLY A 76 -6.60 12.46 -2.68
CA GLY A 76 -5.76 11.95 -3.77
C GLY A 76 -4.32 11.63 -3.36
N SER A 77 -3.98 11.69 -2.07
CA SER A 77 -2.73 11.15 -1.56
C SER A 77 -2.67 9.62 -1.73
N ASP A 78 -1.46 9.09 -1.94
CA ASP A 78 -1.30 7.66 -2.22
C ASP A 78 0.03 7.10 -1.70
N ILE A 79 0.09 5.78 -1.56
CA ILE A 79 1.30 5.00 -1.26
C ILE A 79 1.57 4.05 -2.42
N THR A 80 2.62 4.35 -3.18
CA THR A 80 3.02 3.60 -4.37
C THR A 80 4.19 2.68 -4.06
N ASP A 81 4.07 1.39 -4.40
CA ASP A 81 5.22 0.48 -4.42
C ASP A 81 6.06 0.71 -5.69
N LEU A 82 7.30 1.20 -5.52
CA LEU A 82 8.24 1.43 -6.61
C LEU A 82 9.05 0.16 -6.98
N GLY A 83 8.76 -0.96 -6.33
CA GLY A 83 9.35 -2.27 -6.58
C GLY A 83 10.65 -2.53 -5.84
N SER A 84 11.16 -3.75 -6.03
CA SER A 84 12.42 -4.20 -5.43
C SER A 84 13.64 -3.70 -6.21
N TYR A 85 14.67 -3.29 -5.50
CA TYR A 85 15.95 -2.84 -6.04
C TYR A 85 17.11 -3.60 -5.38
N LYS A 86 17.85 -4.36 -6.17
CA LYS A 86 19.03 -5.10 -5.70
C LYS A 86 20.30 -4.33 -6.01
N ARG A 87 21.12 -4.07 -4.99
CA ARG A 87 22.43 -3.41 -5.17
C ARG A 87 23.40 -3.82 -4.08
N SER A 88 24.64 -4.13 -4.47
CA SER A 88 25.75 -4.40 -3.54
C SER A 88 25.38 -5.43 -2.46
N GLY A 89 24.70 -6.52 -2.86
CA GLY A 89 24.24 -7.58 -1.95
C GLY A 89 23.01 -7.23 -1.10
N LYS A 90 22.45 -6.03 -1.22
CA LYS A 90 21.22 -5.62 -0.51
C LYS A 90 19.99 -5.80 -1.38
N SER A 91 18.89 -6.24 -0.76
CA SER A 91 17.56 -6.27 -1.36
C SER A 91 16.70 -5.17 -0.74
N LEU A 92 16.48 -4.10 -1.49
CA LEU A 92 15.71 -2.94 -1.04
C LEU A 92 14.30 -3.00 -1.61
N GLN A 93 13.29 -2.69 -0.81
CA GLN A 93 11.94 -2.37 -1.27
C GLN A 93 11.72 -0.88 -1.06
N ILE A 94 11.14 -0.20 -2.05
CA ILE A 94 11.03 1.25 -2.04
C ILE A 94 9.56 1.63 -2.24
N TYR A 95 9.07 2.51 -1.39
CA TYR A 95 7.73 3.05 -1.46
C TYR A 95 7.80 4.57 -1.59
N GLU A 96 6.97 5.11 -2.47
CA GLU A 96 6.74 6.55 -2.61
C GLU A 96 5.40 6.89 -1.96
N ILE A 97 5.37 7.98 -1.21
CA ILE A 97 4.15 8.49 -0.59
C ILE A 97 3.94 9.88 -1.17
N TYR A 98 2.88 10.03 -1.96
CA TYR A 98 2.41 11.34 -2.41
C TYR A 98 1.41 11.88 -1.39
N ASN A 99 1.66 13.09 -0.89
CA ASN A 99 0.74 13.82 -0.04
C ASN A 99 0.17 15.00 -0.82
N ALA A 100 -1.10 14.91 -1.19
CA ALA A 100 -1.79 15.92 -1.98
C ALA A 100 -2.00 17.22 -1.20
N SER A 101 -2.34 17.16 0.09
CA SER A 101 -2.51 18.36 0.93
C SER A 101 -1.27 19.25 1.02
N ALA A 102 -0.08 18.65 0.91
CA ALA A 102 1.21 19.35 1.00
C ALA A 102 1.95 19.41 -0.34
N ASP A 103 1.34 18.88 -1.40
CA ASP A 103 1.94 18.65 -2.72
C ASP A 103 3.41 18.18 -2.65
N SER A 104 3.61 17.04 -1.98
CA SER A 104 4.94 16.60 -1.60
C SER A 104 5.12 15.10 -1.67
N TYR A 105 6.37 14.67 -1.83
CA TYR A 105 6.75 13.27 -1.92
C TYR A 105 7.64 12.89 -0.75
N LEU A 106 7.33 11.74 -0.14
CA LEU A 106 8.19 11.07 0.83
C LEU A 106 8.55 9.68 0.31
N TYR A 107 9.69 9.17 0.76
CA TYR A 107 10.14 7.83 0.40
C TYR A 107 10.38 6.99 1.64
N VAL A 108 9.88 5.75 1.61
CA VAL A 108 10.21 4.70 2.57
C VAL A 108 11.06 3.65 1.88
N ILE A 109 12.19 3.29 2.50
CA ILE A 109 13.13 2.29 2.00
C ILE A 109 13.25 1.19 3.05
N TYR A 110 12.92 -0.03 2.67
CA TYR A 110 13.07 -1.22 3.50
C TYR A 110 14.24 -2.06 2.99
N ASP A 111 15.24 -2.29 3.84
CA ASP A 111 16.33 -3.24 3.57
C ASP A 111 15.94 -4.62 4.09
N ALA A 112 15.44 -5.47 3.20
CA ALA A 112 14.99 -6.83 3.52
C ALA A 112 16.14 -7.73 4.01
N SER A 113 17.39 -7.38 3.69
CA SER A 113 18.58 -8.13 4.10
C SER A 113 18.93 -7.89 5.58
N THR A 114 18.59 -6.71 6.11
CA THR A 114 18.90 -6.34 7.50
C THR A 114 17.67 -6.07 8.36
N ASP A 115 16.47 -6.20 7.78
CA ASP A 115 15.18 -5.90 8.40
C ASP A 115 15.13 -4.48 9.00
N LYS A 116 15.56 -3.49 8.21
CA LYS A 116 15.59 -2.08 8.64
C LYS A 116 14.75 -1.22 7.72
N GLY A 117 13.98 -0.33 8.34
CA GLY A 117 13.16 0.65 7.64
C GLY A 117 13.75 2.04 7.76
N TYR A 118 13.72 2.78 6.67
CA TYR A 118 14.20 4.15 6.58
C TYR A 118 13.13 5.01 5.90
N LEU A 119 12.95 6.24 6.35
CA LEU A 119 12.09 7.23 5.69
C LEU A 119 12.83 8.53 5.44
N THR A 120 12.48 9.25 4.38
CA THR A 120 12.97 10.62 4.18
C THR A 120 12.44 11.52 5.28
N ARG A 121 13.31 12.34 5.89
CA ARG A 121 12.80 13.42 6.75
C ARG A 121 11.89 14.32 5.92
N THR A 122 10.67 14.52 6.42
CA THR A 122 9.56 15.30 5.83
C THR A 122 10.06 16.40 4.89
N SER A 123 10.02 16.14 3.58
CA SER A 123 10.40 17.11 2.56
C SER A 123 9.16 17.56 1.81
N SER A 124 8.84 18.84 1.88
CA SER A 124 7.84 19.53 1.05
C SER A 124 8.36 19.72 -0.38
N MET A 125 8.68 18.62 -1.06
CA MET A 125 9.42 18.66 -2.31
C MET A 125 8.76 17.73 -3.34
N GLU A 126 8.23 18.31 -4.41
CA GLU A 126 7.96 17.60 -5.65
C GLU A 126 9.26 17.08 -6.26
N ALA A 127 9.54 15.79 -6.09
CA ALA A 127 10.81 15.24 -6.53
C ALA A 127 10.68 13.77 -6.97
N THR A 128 11.62 13.34 -7.81
CA THR A 128 11.76 11.98 -8.30
C THR A 128 13.01 11.34 -7.69
N LEU A 129 12.85 10.16 -7.09
CA LEU A 129 13.93 9.40 -6.48
C LEU A 129 14.97 8.92 -7.50
N LEU A 130 16.25 9.12 -7.18
CA LEU A 130 17.36 8.50 -7.89
C LEU A 130 17.78 7.21 -7.17
N LYS A 131 17.22 6.04 -7.55
CA LYS A 131 17.46 4.76 -6.86
C LYS A 131 18.96 4.41 -6.69
N SER A 132 19.79 4.76 -7.68
CA SER A 132 21.25 4.56 -7.66
C SER A 132 22.02 5.47 -6.70
N SER A 133 21.36 6.39 -6.01
CA SER A 133 21.99 7.27 -5.01
C SER A 133 21.77 6.81 -3.56
N ILE A 134 20.93 5.79 -3.34
CA ILE A 134 20.61 5.30 -2.00
C ILE A 134 21.89 4.78 -1.33
N ASN A 135 22.24 5.39 -0.19
CA ASN A 135 23.34 4.98 0.67
C ASN A 135 22.76 4.72 2.07
N LEU A 136 22.79 3.46 2.52
CA LEU A 136 22.31 3.07 3.85
C LEU A 136 23.41 3.07 4.92
N SER A 137 24.69 3.20 4.53
CA SER A 137 25.82 3.33 5.46
C SER A 137 25.92 4.76 5.99
N GLU A 138 25.67 5.74 5.12
CA GLU A 138 25.36 7.13 5.49
C GLU A 138 23.91 7.39 5.04
N PRO A 139 22.89 7.06 5.86
CA PRO A 139 21.49 7.00 5.46
C PRO A 139 21.02 8.26 4.72
N SER A 140 21.05 8.19 3.39
CA SER A 140 20.76 9.29 2.50
C SER A 140 20.43 8.81 1.10
N LEU A 141 19.77 9.67 0.34
CA LEU A 141 19.47 9.49 -1.08
C LEU A 141 19.48 10.84 -1.77
N SER A 142 19.54 10.82 -3.09
CA SER A 142 19.34 11.99 -3.93
C SER A 142 18.00 11.93 -4.63
N VAL A 143 17.35 13.08 -4.75
CA VAL A 143 16.14 13.27 -5.55
C VAL A 143 16.38 14.35 -6.60
N LYS A 144 15.75 14.21 -7.76
CA LYS A 144 15.67 15.26 -8.78
C LYS A 144 14.37 16.03 -8.57
N MET A 145 14.45 17.34 -8.35
CA MET A 145 13.27 18.19 -8.21
C MET A 145 12.50 18.25 -9.53
N ARG A 146 11.21 17.92 -9.52
CA ARG A 146 10.36 17.96 -10.72
C ARG A 146 10.29 19.40 -11.24
N GLY A 147 10.18 19.54 -12.57
CA GLY A 147 10.21 20.85 -13.23
C GLY A 147 11.59 21.54 -13.24
N THR A 148 12.64 20.95 -12.65
CA THR A 148 13.99 21.52 -12.66
C THR A 148 15.07 20.46 -12.95
N ASN A 149 16.32 20.90 -13.11
CA ASN A 149 17.49 20.02 -13.17
C ASN A 149 18.25 19.92 -11.85
N ARG A 150 17.68 20.45 -10.76
CA ARG A 150 18.33 20.45 -9.45
C ARG A 150 18.24 19.07 -8.80
N VAL A 151 19.36 18.58 -8.30
CA VAL A 151 19.46 17.35 -7.49
C VAL A 151 19.75 17.74 -6.04
N VAL A 152 19.02 17.14 -5.11
CA VAL A 152 19.17 17.41 -3.66
C VAL A 152 19.42 16.10 -2.92
N LYS A 153 20.43 16.07 -2.05
CA LYS A 153 20.69 14.97 -1.12
C LYS A 153 19.80 15.12 0.11
N ILE A 154 18.99 14.10 0.40
CA ILE A 154 18.06 14.03 1.52
C ILE A 154 18.57 12.99 2.51
N LYS A 155 18.47 13.30 3.82
CA LYS A 155 18.78 12.35 4.89
C LYS A 155 17.62 11.40 5.14
N LEU A 156 17.96 10.14 5.33
CA LEU A 156 17.05 9.09 5.75
C LEU A 156 17.06 8.96 7.28
N LYS A 157 15.88 8.88 7.89
CA LYS A 157 15.67 8.58 9.30
C LYS A 157 15.28 7.10 9.43
N ARG A 158 16.01 6.35 10.25
CA ARG A 158 15.64 4.98 10.60
C ARG A 158 14.34 4.98 11.40
N VAL A 159 13.43 4.06 11.09
CA VAL A 159 12.15 3.87 11.79
C VAL A 159 12.05 2.54 12.54
N PHE A 160 12.74 1.50 12.08
CA PHE A 160 12.92 0.22 12.77
C PHE A 160 14.24 -0.41 12.34
#